data_AF-A0A1L0DV18-F1
#
_entry.id   AF-A0A1L0DV18-F1
#
_cell.length_a   1.000
_cell.length_b   1.000
_cell.length_c   1.000
_cell.angle_alpha   90.00
_cell.angle_beta   90.00
_cell.angle_gamma   90.00
#
_symmetry.space_group_name_H-M   'P 1'
#
loop_
_entity.id
_entity.type
_entity.pdbx_description
1 polymer ?
#
loop_
_entity_poly.entity_id
_entity_poly.type
_entity_poly.pdbx_seq_one_letter_code
_entity_poly.pdbx_strand_id
1 'polypeptide(L)'
;MTVGRDDQTFKKLDYAIRYHIFNMGDRNSLLVYSQLLEFAKFQGLKCYTTSCIQFVNSDEPNTIDSVRKQIRLFRYIPWEKSILISALVKTLTRLKDVYSLKDEWFRLVGLLYSELAFIVQKWSAVFVASNDYQEYLECLLDAITHIFSFTEVYWGKLHLFSKIRFLSFLAAVKTCKVDLPWSTAGHLVPPPTLMYQLIVSTNPLILSEALGYLVFLKSVQLPDGEEIKKRLRSLYIMDSLNFVWREMALNKDIGTFSQGMLLDDEFLQKVAGLNFFSYSNLLQLKTVGGLVQNPSLAYTCAELVWMLEDKTEGITTRHPGPISEDSVAQLRHELDNTWLSMSYYDIKASLLNSLDSLGYTGLCDLLFGSLKPLANKRLRGQ
;
A
#
# COMPACT_ATOMS: atom_id res chain seq x y z
N MET A 1 -23.13 -44.17 -23.83
CA MET A 1 -23.54 -43.11 -24.78
C MET A 1 -24.38 -42.07 -24.03
N THR A 2 -23.75 -41.06 -23.42
CA THR A 2 -24.43 -39.98 -22.69
C THR A 2 -23.70 -38.65 -22.91
N VAL A 3 -23.04 -38.47 -24.07
CA VAL A 3 -22.20 -37.30 -24.36
C VAL A 3 -23.01 -36.13 -24.96
N GLY A 4 -24.26 -36.35 -25.38
CA GLY A 4 -25.04 -35.35 -26.13
C GLY A 4 -26.02 -34.46 -25.33
N ARG A 5 -26.44 -34.85 -24.11
CA ARG A 5 -27.42 -34.09 -23.31
C ARG A 5 -26.77 -33.01 -22.43
N ASP A 6 -25.57 -33.28 -21.93
CA ASP A 6 -24.83 -32.32 -21.11
C ASP A 6 -24.41 -31.11 -21.94
N ASP A 7 -23.91 -31.32 -23.16
CA ASP A 7 -23.41 -30.27 -24.04
C ASP A 7 -24.51 -29.26 -24.50
N GLN A 8 -25.74 -29.73 -24.72
CA GLN A 8 -26.88 -28.83 -25.01
C GLN A 8 -27.33 -28.00 -23.80
N THR A 9 -27.24 -28.57 -22.60
CA THR A 9 -27.61 -27.89 -21.35
C THR A 9 -26.58 -26.81 -21.02
N PHE A 10 -25.29 -27.09 -21.22
CA PHE A 10 -24.20 -26.11 -21.12
C PHE A 10 -24.35 -24.96 -22.11
N LYS A 11 -24.76 -25.23 -23.36
CA LYS A 11 -25.02 -24.20 -24.39
C LYS A 11 -26.21 -23.30 -24.07
N LYS A 12 -27.30 -23.84 -23.51
CA LYS A 12 -28.46 -23.05 -23.08
C LYS A 12 -28.13 -22.17 -21.87
N LEU A 13 -27.34 -22.69 -20.93
CA LEU A 13 -26.87 -21.92 -19.78
C LEU A 13 -25.85 -20.85 -20.21
N ASP A 14 -24.93 -21.14 -21.14
CA ASP A 14 -24.03 -20.13 -21.72
C ASP A 14 -24.81 -19.00 -22.40
N TYR A 15 -25.81 -19.35 -23.21
CA TYR A 15 -26.69 -18.39 -23.85
C TYR A 15 -27.46 -17.55 -22.83
N ALA A 16 -28.00 -18.16 -21.77
CA ALA A 16 -28.71 -17.46 -20.71
C ALA A 16 -27.77 -16.51 -19.93
N ILE A 17 -26.54 -16.93 -19.65
CA ILE A 17 -25.52 -16.08 -19.02
C ILE A 17 -25.17 -14.91 -19.93
N ARG A 18 -24.88 -15.15 -21.21
CA ARG A 18 -24.58 -14.08 -22.18
C ARG A 18 -25.75 -13.11 -22.32
N TYR A 19 -26.97 -13.62 -22.41
CA TYR A 19 -28.15 -12.81 -22.68
C TYR A 19 -28.67 -12.05 -21.46
N HIS A 20 -28.63 -12.63 -20.25
CA HIS A 20 -29.19 -12.00 -19.05
C HIS A 20 -28.16 -11.29 -18.16
N ILE A 21 -26.89 -11.68 -18.24
CA ILE A 21 -25.83 -11.13 -17.38
C ILE A 21 -24.93 -10.18 -18.15
N PHE A 22 -24.52 -10.57 -19.37
CA PHE A 22 -23.64 -9.79 -20.22
C PHE A 22 -24.39 -8.81 -21.14
N ASN A 23 -25.66 -9.07 -21.50
CA ASN A 23 -26.48 -8.13 -22.27
C ASN A 23 -27.25 -7.17 -21.31
N MET A 24 -26.90 -5.89 -21.37
CA MET A 24 -27.09 -4.91 -20.29
C MET A 24 -28.40 -4.10 -20.37
N GLY A 25 -29.51 -4.74 -20.75
CA GLY A 25 -30.78 -4.05 -20.92
C GLY A 25 -31.62 -3.86 -19.65
N ASP A 26 -31.38 -4.62 -18.58
CA ASP A 26 -32.42 -4.81 -17.56
C ASP A 26 -31.95 -4.72 -16.09
N ARG A 27 -32.78 -4.10 -15.25
CA ARG A 27 -32.54 -3.93 -13.79
C ARG A 27 -32.47 -5.28 -13.06
N ASN A 28 -33.02 -6.34 -13.65
CA ASN A 28 -32.93 -7.72 -13.15
C ASN A 28 -31.52 -8.33 -13.27
N SER A 29 -30.59 -7.69 -13.99
CA SER A 29 -29.25 -8.23 -14.25
C SER A 29 -28.35 -8.30 -13.01
N LEU A 30 -28.59 -7.53 -11.94
CA LEU A 30 -27.79 -7.58 -10.70
C LEU A 30 -28.07 -8.83 -9.87
N LEU A 31 -29.33 -9.25 -9.76
CA LEU A 31 -29.73 -10.46 -9.04
C LEU A 31 -29.20 -11.70 -9.76
N VAL A 32 -29.41 -11.78 -11.07
CA VAL A 32 -28.92 -12.88 -11.91
C VAL A 32 -27.38 -12.93 -11.90
N TYR A 33 -26.73 -11.77 -11.89
CA TYR A 33 -25.27 -11.69 -11.72
C TYR A 33 -24.80 -12.19 -10.35
N SER A 34 -25.50 -11.85 -9.27
CA SER A 34 -25.17 -12.36 -7.93
C SER A 34 -25.31 -13.88 -7.84
N GLN A 35 -26.34 -14.46 -8.47
CA GLN A 35 -26.53 -15.91 -8.57
C GLN A 35 -25.43 -16.58 -9.40
N LEU A 36 -24.97 -15.95 -10.49
CA LEU A 36 -23.80 -16.43 -11.23
C LEU A 36 -22.54 -16.38 -10.38
N LEU A 37 -22.31 -15.31 -9.60
CA LEU A 37 -21.16 -15.24 -8.69
C LEU A 37 -21.22 -16.31 -7.60
N GLU A 38 -22.39 -16.71 -7.14
CA GLU A 38 -22.56 -17.84 -6.23
C GLU A 38 -22.29 -19.18 -6.92
N PHE A 39 -22.85 -19.39 -8.10
CA PHE A 39 -22.58 -20.57 -8.93
C PHE A 39 -21.09 -20.73 -9.25
N ALA A 40 -20.42 -19.61 -9.51
CA ALA A 40 -18.98 -19.54 -9.77
C ALA A 40 -18.11 -20.09 -8.65
N LYS A 41 -18.54 -19.88 -7.39
CA LYS A 41 -17.80 -20.35 -6.20
C LYS A 41 -17.70 -21.87 -6.16
N PHE A 42 -18.62 -22.59 -6.81
CA PHE A 42 -18.66 -24.05 -6.85
C PHE A 42 -17.95 -24.67 -8.07
N GLN A 43 -16.94 -23.99 -8.62
CA GLN A 43 -16.17 -24.39 -9.81
C GLN A 43 -16.97 -24.46 -11.14
N GLY A 44 -18.26 -24.11 -11.15
CA GLY A 44 -19.12 -24.17 -12.34
C GLY A 44 -18.69 -23.24 -13.49
N LEU A 45 -17.80 -22.28 -13.23
CA LEU A 45 -17.33 -21.29 -14.22
C LEU A 45 -16.10 -21.71 -15.03
N LYS A 46 -15.47 -22.86 -14.74
CA LYS A 46 -14.41 -23.41 -15.62
C LYS A 46 -14.89 -23.63 -17.05
N CYS A 47 -16.19 -23.90 -17.24
CA CYS A 47 -16.83 -24.10 -18.54
C CYS A 47 -17.16 -22.80 -19.28
N TYR A 48 -17.00 -21.63 -18.64
CA TYR A 48 -17.44 -20.33 -19.17
C TYR A 48 -16.32 -19.28 -19.23
N THR A 49 -15.07 -19.72 -19.07
CA THR A 49 -13.87 -18.88 -19.16
C THR A 49 -13.86 -18.06 -20.44
N THR A 50 -14.18 -18.65 -21.59
CA THR A 50 -14.26 -17.94 -22.88
C THR A 50 -15.27 -16.79 -22.87
N SER A 51 -16.48 -17.01 -22.34
CA SER A 51 -17.54 -15.99 -22.27
C SER A 51 -17.15 -14.86 -21.30
N CYS A 52 -16.49 -15.18 -20.18
CA CYS A 52 -15.96 -14.19 -19.25
C CYS A 52 -14.83 -13.36 -19.87
N ILE A 53 -13.90 -14.00 -20.60
CA ILE A 53 -12.83 -13.31 -21.31
C ILE A 53 -13.41 -12.35 -22.34
N GLN A 54 -14.41 -12.79 -23.11
CA GLN A 54 -15.08 -11.95 -24.10
C GLN A 54 -15.74 -10.73 -23.45
N PHE A 55 -16.44 -10.90 -22.33
CA PHE A 55 -17.13 -9.80 -21.65
C PHE A 55 -16.17 -8.82 -20.95
N VAL A 56 -15.09 -9.32 -20.32
CA VAL A 56 -14.09 -8.42 -19.72
C VAL A 56 -13.37 -7.62 -20.82
N ASN A 57 -13.17 -8.23 -21.99
CA ASN A 57 -12.53 -7.59 -23.13
C ASN A 57 -13.48 -6.86 -24.09
N SER A 58 -14.81 -6.88 -23.91
CA SER A 58 -15.77 -6.31 -24.87
C SER A 58 -15.84 -4.80 -24.78
N ASP A 59 -15.83 -4.08 -25.91
CA ASP A 59 -15.85 -2.59 -25.96
C ASP A 59 -17.24 -1.96 -25.68
N GLU A 60 -18.08 -2.68 -24.93
CA GLU A 60 -19.44 -2.29 -24.54
C GLU A 60 -19.49 -1.03 -23.64
N PRO A 61 -20.65 -0.34 -23.56
CA PRO A 61 -20.73 1.00 -22.97
C PRO A 61 -20.20 1.08 -21.53
N ASN A 62 -19.40 2.12 -21.30
CA ASN A 62 -18.73 2.47 -20.05
C ASN A 62 -19.72 2.94 -18.96
N THR A 63 -20.67 2.09 -18.57
CA THR A 63 -21.51 2.32 -17.40
C THR A 63 -20.82 1.83 -16.13
N ILE A 64 -21.13 2.44 -14.98
CA ILE A 64 -20.61 2.01 -13.66
C ILE A 64 -20.88 0.52 -13.42
N ASP A 65 -22.08 0.06 -13.75
CA ASP A 65 -22.48 -1.32 -13.52
C ASP A 65 -21.71 -2.29 -14.42
N SER A 66 -21.40 -1.89 -15.66
CA SER A 66 -20.54 -2.66 -16.57
C SER A 66 -19.14 -2.85 -16.00
N VAL A 67 -18.50 -1.74 -15.60
CA VAL A 67 -17.17 -1.77 -14.99
C VAL A 67 -17.18 -2.59 -13.70
N ARG A 68 -18.21 -2.45 -12.86
CA ARG A 68 -18.36 -3.23 -11.62
C ARG A 68 -18.43 -4.74 -11.88
N LYS A 69 -19.23 -5.16 -12.87
CA LYS A 69 -19.36 -6.58 -13.25
C LYS A 69 -18.04 -7.12 -13.80
N GLN A 70 -17.34 -6.35 -14.63
CA GLN A 70 -16.05 -6.75 -15.20
C GLN A 70 -14.99 -6.95 -14.11
N ILE A 71 -14.88 -6.02 -13.16
CA ILE A 71 -13.97 -6.14 -12.02
C ILE A 71 -14.25 -7.39 -11.20
N ARG A 72 -15.52 -7.66 -10.87
CA ARG A 72 -15.90 -8.85 -10.09
C ARG A 72 -15.73 -10.17 -10.84
N LEU A 73 -15.71 -10.15 -12.17
CA LEU A 73 -15.41 -11.32 -13.00
C LEU A 73 -13.91 -11.59 -13.11
N PHE A 74 -13.07 -10.62 -12.75
CA PHE A 74 -11.61 -10.71 -12.84
C PHE A 74 -11.05 -11.94 -12.12
N ARG A 75 -11.65 -12.33 -10.99
CA ARG A 75 -11.29 -13.52 -10.20
C ARG A 75 -11.49 -14.88 -10.89
N TYR A 76 -12.18 -14.90 -12.03
CA TYR A 76 -12.49 -16.10 -12.81
C TYR A 76 -11.78 -16.14 -14.17
N ILE A 77 -11.03 -15.09 -14.52
CA ILE A 77 -10.20 -15.05 -15.73
C ILE A 77 -9.04 -16.05 -15.54
N PRO A 78 -8.63 -16.80 -16.58
CA PRO A 78 -7.42 -17.61 -16.50
C PRO A 78 -6.17 -16.75 -16.21
N TRP A 79 -5.16 -17.37 -15.62
CA TRP A 79 -3.91 -16.71 -15.25
C TRP A 79 -2.97 -16.46 -16.44
N GLU A 80 -3.32 -16.95 -17.63
CA GLU A 80 -2.56 -16.76 -18.87
C GLU A 80 -2.20 -15.28 -19.06
N LYS A 81 -0.90 -15.02 -19.20
CA LYS A 81 -0.34 -13.67 -19.16
C LYS A 81 -1.00 -12.70 -20.12
N SER A 82 -1.18 -13.10 -21.38
CA SER A 82 -1.78 -12.26 -22.42
C SER A 82 -3.23 -11.87 -22.08
N ILE A 83 -3.99 -12.80 -21.51
CA ILE A 83 -5.39 -12.60 -21.17
C ILE A 83 -5.52 -11.69 -19.95
N LEU A 84 -4.80 -11.99 -18.87
CA LEU A 84 -4.89 -11.22 -17.63
C LEU A 84 -4.46 -9.77 -17.83
N ILE A 85 -3.33 -9.55 -18.51
CA ILE A 85 -2.79 -8.21 -18.74
C ILE A 85 -3.70 -7.41 -19.67
N SER A 86 -4.21 -8.02 -20.75
CA SER A 86 -5.17 -7.35 -21.64
C SER A 86 -6.43 -6.92 -20.90
N ALA A 87 -6.99 -7.83 -20.10
CA ALA A 87 -8.17 -7.58 -19.28
C ALA A 87 -7.93 -6.48 -18.23
N LEU A 88 -6.76 -6.49 -17.57
CA LEU A 88 -6.37 -5.48 -16.59
C LEU A 88 -6.28 -4.10 -17.25
N VAL A 89 -5.52 -4.00 -18.35
CA VAL A 89 -5.31 -2.72 -19.05
C VAL A 89 -6.64 -2.15 -19.54
N LYS A 90 -7.53 -2.97 -20.12
CA LYS A 90 -8.88 -2.54 -20.51
C LYS A 90 -9.69 -2.05 -19.31
N THR A 91 -9.68 -2.79 -18.20
CA THR A 91 -10.38 -2.39 -16.98
C THR A 91 -9.87 -1.07 -16.42
N LEU A 92 -8.55 -0.87 -16.39
CA LEU A 92 -7.93 0.38 -15.96
C LEU A 92 -8.31 1.54 -16.89
N THR A 93 -8.33 1.34 -18.21
CA THR A 93 -8.79 2.35 -19.18
C THR A 93 -10.24 2.74 -18.93
N ARG A 94 -11.14 1.77 -18.74
CA ARG A 94 -12.55 2.06 -18.43
C ARG A 94 -12.74 2.80 -17.12
N LEU A 95 -11.94 2.47 -16.10
CA LEU A 95 -11.93 3.23 -14.86
C LEU A 95 -11.53 4.70 -15.11
N LYS A 96 -10.62 4.99 -16.04
CA LYS A 96 -10.31 6.37 -16.42
C LYS A 96 -11.51 7.04 -17.09
N ASP A 97 -12.21 6.34 -17.97
CA ASP A 97 -13.35 6.88 -18.72
C ASP A 97 -14.53 7.25 -17.81
N VAL A 98 -14.78 6.47 -16.76
CA VAL A 98 -15.87 6.72 -15.79
C VAL A 98 -15.45 7.59 -14.59
N TYR A 99 -14.25 8.18 -14.62
CA TYR A 99 -13.72 9.03 -13.54
C TYR A 99 -14.61 10.25 -13.24
N SER A 100 -15.34 10.75 -14.24
CA SER A 100 -16.27 11.88 -14.08
C SER A 100 -17.37 11.62 -13.03
N LEU A 101 -17.69 10.36 -12.75
CA LEU A 101 -18.73 9.92 -11.81
C LEU A 101 -18.21 9.73 -10.37
N LYS A 102 -17.16 10.48 -10.01
CA LYS A 102 -16.38 10.55 -8.75
C LYS A 102 -16.79 9.59 -7.62
N ASP A 103 -18.00 9.72 -7.06
CA ASP A 103 -18.42 8.98 -5.87
C ASP A 103 -18.47 7.45 -6.04
N GLU A 104 -18.94 6.98 -7.19
CA GLU A 104 -18.95 5.54 -7.47
C GLU A 104 -17.60 5.05 -7.99
N TRP A 105 -16.84 5.95 -8.64
CA TRP A 105 -15.53 5.61 -9.21
C TRP A 105 -14.54 5.11 -8.16
N PHE A 106 -14.41 5.78 -7.02
CA PHE A 106 -13.46 5.33 -5.99
C PHE A 106 -13.85 3.98 -5.39
N ARG A 107 -15.16 3.67 -5.30
CA ARG A 107 -15.66 2.36 -4.85
C ARG A 107 -15.27 1.27 -5.84
N LEU A 108 -15.36 1.55 -7.14
CA LEU A 108 -14.90 0.64 -8.19
C LEU A 108 -13.39 0.40 -8.10
N VAL A 109 -12.59 1.45 -7.89
CA VAL A 109 -11.13 1.31 -7.72
C VAL A 109 -10.79 0.46 -6.49
N GLY A 110 -11.46 0.72 -5.36
CA GLY A 110 -11.26 -0.09 -4.15
C GLY A 110 -11.69 -1.55 -4.32
N LEU A 111 -12.77 -1.79 -5.07
CA LEU A 111 -13.20 -3.13 -5.46
C LEU A 111 -12.13 -3.80 -6.33
N LEU A 112 -11.59 -3.12 -7.33
CA LEU A 112 -10.51 -3.65 -8.18
C LEU A 112 -9.31 -4.11 -7.35
N TYR A 113 -8.80 -3.27 -6.44
CA TYR A 113 -7.68 -3.68 -5.59
C TYR A 113 -8.02 -4.88 -4.70
N SER A 114 -9.26 -4.99 -4.24
CA SER A 114 -9.72 -6.14 -3.44
C SER A 114 -9.74 -7.43 -4.26
N GLU A 115 -10.23 -7.37 -5.50
CA GLU A 115 -10.21 -8.51 -6.41
C GLU A 115 -8.79 -8.92 -6.79
N LEU A 116 -7.91 -7.95 -7.07
CA LEU A 116 -6.50 -8.20 -7.35
C LEU A 116 -5.79 -8.84 -6.16
N ALA A 117 -6.01 -8.34 -4.94
CA ALA A 117 -5.44 -8.94 -3.73
C ALA A 117 -5.86 -10.40 -3.56
N PHE A 118 -7.15 -10.69 -3.77
CA PHE A 118 -7.68 -12.06 -3.72
C PHE A 118 -7.04 -12.96 -4.79
N ILE A 119 -6.91 -12.48 -6.02
CA ILE A 119 -6.30 -13.23 -7.12
C ILE A 119 -4.84 -13.57 -6.81
N VAL A 120 -4.07 -12.58 -6.35
CA VAL A 120 -2.66 -12.77 -6.00
C VAL A 120 -2.50 -13.81 -4.90
N GLN A 121 -3.30 -13.73 -3.83
CA GLN A 121 -3.26 -14.71 -2.74
C GLN A 121 -3.64 -16.12 -3.21
N LYS A 122 -4.75 -16.22 -3.96
CA LYS A 122 -5.25 -17.50 -4.48
C LYS A 122 -4.23 -18.15 -5.40
N TRP A 123 -3.69 -17.42 -6.36
CA TRP A 123 -2.76 -17.97 -7.35
C TRP A 123 -1.38 -18.21 -6.78
N SER A 124 -0.90 -17.36 -5.86
CA SER A 124 0.30 -17.68 -5.08
C SER A 124 0.16 -19.02 -4.38
N ALA A 125 -0.95 -19.26 -3.66
CA ALA A 125 -1.17 -20.54 -2.97
C ALA A 125 -1.25 -21.75 -3.92
N VAL A 126 -1.83 -21.58 -5.11
CA VAL A 126 -1.96 -22.65 -6.12
C VAL A 126 -0.62 -22.95 -6.81
N PHE A 127 0.09 -21.92 -7.26
CA PHE A 127 1.26 -22.09 -8.11
C PHE A 127 2.57 -22.29 -7.32
N VAL A 128 2.64 -21.94 -6.03
CA VAL A 128 3.87 -22.08 -5.22
C VAL A 128 4.48 -23.50 -5.25
N ALA A 129 3.67 -24.54 -5.49
CA ALA A 129 4.13 -25.93 -5.61
C ALA A 129 4.15 -26.47 -7.07
N SER A 130 3.91 -25.60 -8.05
CA SER A 130 3.78 -25.97 -9.47
C SER A 130 5.01 -25.54 -10.28
N ASN A 131 5.19 -26.16 -11.46
CA ASN A 131 6.24 -25.78 -12.41
C ASN A 131 5.96 -24.42 -13.08
N ASP A 132 4.70 -23.95 -13.08
CA ASP A 132 4.27 -22.73 -13.76
C ASP A 132 4.45 -21.46 -12.90
N TYR A 133 5.03 -21.58 -11.70
CA TYR A 133 5.16 -20.48 -10.76
C TYR A 133 5.97 -19.30 -11.32
N GLN A 134 7.01 -19.56 -12.10
CA GLN A 134 7.84 -18.52 -12.70
C GLN A 134 7.04 -17.69 -13.72
N GLU A 135 6.25 -18.33 -14.58
CA GLU A 135 5.41 -17.63 -15.57
C GLU A 135 4.32 -16.81 -14.88
N TYR A 136 3.71 -17.35 -13.82
CA TYR A 136 2.79 -16.61 -12.97
C TYR A 136 3.44 -15.36 -12.34
N LEU A 137 4.67 -15.46 -11.82
CA LEU A 137 5.38 -14.32 -11.25
C LEU A 137 5.65 -13.24 -12.29
N GLU A 138 6.06 -13.60 -13.51
CA GLU A 138 6.25 -12.64 -14.59
C GLU A 138 4.94 -11.94 -14.98
N CYS A 139 3.82 -12.66 -15.01
CA CYS A 139 2.52 -12.07 -15.22
C CYS A 139 2.13 -11.09 -14.09
N LEU A 140 2.38 -11.47 -12.84
CA LEU A 140 2.13 -10.62 -11.68
C LEU A 140 2.96 -9.33 -11.74
N LEU A 141 4.23 -9.41 -12.12
CA LEU A 141 5.13 -8.27 -12.20
C LEU A 141 4.67 -7.24 -13.26
N ASP A 142 4.22 -7.71 -14.41
CA ASP A 142 3.66 -6.85 -15.45
C ASP A 142 2.35 -6.21 -14.99
N ALA A 143 1.49 -6.97 -14.30
CA ALA A 143 0.26 -6.45 -13.72
C ALA A 143 0.54 -5.35 -12.69
N ILE A 144 1.51 -5.56 -11.79
CA ILE A 144 1.93 -4.59 -10.78
C ILE A 144 2.37 -3.27 -11.43
N THR A 145 3.12 -3.33 -12.52
CA THR A 145 3.56 -2.12 -13.25
C THR A 145 2.37 -1.28 -13.70
N HIS A 146 1.36 -1.88 -14.33
CA HIS A 146 0.15 -1.18 -14.75
C HIS A 146 -0.65 -0.63 -13.56
N ILE A 147 -0.74 -1.40 -12.46
CA ILE A 147 -1.43 -0.99 -11.25
C ILE A 147 -0.74 0.20 -10.59
N PHE A 148 0.59 0.21 -10.51
CA PHE A 148 1.36 1.33 -9.96
C PHE A 148 1.21 2.59 -10.80
N SER A 149 1.35 2.50 -12.13
CA SER A 149 1.17 3.66 -13.00
C SER A 149 -0.24 4.25 -12.90
N PHE A 150 -1.28 3.42 -12.77
CA PHE A 150 -2.63 3.90 -12.51
C PHE A 150 -2.73 4.57 -11.13
N THR A 151 -2.23 3.90 -10.09
CA THR A 151 -2.36 4.37 -8.70
C THR A 151 -1.62 5.68 -8.48
N GLU A 152 -0.41 5.84 -9.03
CA GLU A 152 0.40 7.05 -8.98
C GLU A 152 -0.37 8.29 -9.44
N VAL A 153 -1.06 8.19 -10.58
CA VAL A 153 -1.80 9.31 -11.19
C VAL A 153 -3.02 9.71 -10.34
N TYR A 154 -3.66 8.74 -9.69
CA TYR A 154 -4.94 8.95 -9.03
C TYR A 154 -4.90 8.92 -7.50
N TRP A 155 -3.77 8.62 -6.87
CA TRP A 155 -3.65 8.44 -5.42
C TRP A 155 -4.25 9.59 -4.60
N GLY A 156 -3.92 10.83 -4.98
CA GLY A 156 -4.43 12.04 -4.32
C GLY A 156 -5.96 12.17 -4.38
N LYS A 157 -6.61 11.53 -5.35
CA LYS A 157 -8.06 11.54 -5.58
C LYS A 157 -8.78 10.35 -4.94
N LEU A 158 -8.04 9.35 -4.45
CA LEU A 158 -8.63 8.16 -3.83
C LEU A 158 -9.11 8.45 -2.40
N HIS A 159 -10.30 7.94 -2.07
CA HIS A 159 -10.78 7.89 -0.70
C HIS A 159 -10.00 6.87 0.13
N LEU A 160 -10.06 7.02 1.46
CA LEU A 160 -9.38 6.14 2.40
C LEU A 160 -9.72 4.65 2.17
N PHE A 161 -10.98 4.33 1.84
CA PHE A 161 -11.38 2.97 1.50
C PHE A 161 -10.50 2.37 0.39
N SER A 162 -10.39 3.04 -0.75
CA SER A 162 -9.61 2.56 -1.90
C SER A 162 -8.12 2.50 -1.58
N LYS A 163 -7.61 3.46 -0.80
CA LYS A 163 -6.23 3.46 -0.31
C LYS A 163 -5.93 2.24 0.57
N ILE A 164 -6.80 1.91 1.53
CA ILE A 164 -6.67 0.71 2.37
C ILE A 164 -6.74 -0.57 1.53
N ARG A 165 -7.62 -0.63 0.52
CA ARG A 165 -7.67 -1.77 -0.40
C ARG A 165 -6.41 -1.91 -1.25
N PHE A 166 -5.78 -0.81 -1.64
CA PHE A 166 -4.47 -0.83 -2.28
C PHE A 166 -3.39 -1.41 -1.34
N LEU A 167 -3.40 -1.06 -0.05
CA LEU A 167 -2.50 -1.69 0.93
C LEU A 167 -2.76 -3.20 1.07
N SER A 168 -4.03 -3.63 1.01
CA SER A 168 -4.37 -5.06 1.02
C SER A 168 -3.80 -5.78 -0.20
N PHE A 169 -3.79 -5.13 -1.36
CA PHE A 169 -3.12 -5.63 -2.56
C PHE A 169 -1.60 -5.72 -2.37
N LEU A 170 -0.94 -4.69 -1.84
CA LEU A 170 0.49 -4.77 -1.52
C LEU A 170 0.79 -5.89 -0.52
N ALA A 171 -0.07 -6.07 0.49
CA ALA A 171 0.04 -7.16 1.45
C ALA A 171 -0.09 -8.54 0.79
N ALA A 172 -0.99 -8.70 -0.18
CA ALA A 172 -1.08 -9.91 -0.98
C ALA A 172 0.23 -10.17 -1.77
N VAL A 173 0.80 -9.14 -2.40
CA VAL A 173 2.08 -9.26 -3.11
C VAL A 173 3.22 -9.70 -2.18
N LYS A 174 3.26 -9.19 -0.94
CA LYS A 174 4.25 -9.60 0.09
C LYS A 174 4.20 -11.10 0.41
N THR A 175 3.08 -11.78 0.18
CA THR A 175 2.94 -13.23 0.45
C THR A 175 3.57 -14.11 -0.62
N CYS A 176 3.91 -13.57 -1.79
CA CYS A 176 4.59 -14.32 -2.84
C CYS A 176 6.01 -14.67 -2.39
N LYS A 177 6.43 -15.93 -2.56
CA LYS A 177 7.79 -16.37 -2.16
C LYS A 177 8.86 -15.59 -2.93
N VAL A 178 9.74 -14.95 -2.16
CA VAL A 178 10.82 -14.06 -2.63
C VAL A 178 12.10 -14.83 -2.97
N ASP A 179 12.19 -16.12 -2.59
CA ASP A 179 13.41 -16.92 -2.68
C ASP A 179 13.78 -17.39 -4.09
N LEU A 180 12.94 -17.14 -5.09
CA LEU A 180 13.28 -17.40 -6.49
C LEU A 180 13.87 -16.13 -7.11
N PRO A 181 14.85 -16.24 -8.02
CA PRO A 181 15.32 -15.09 -8.78
C PRO A 181 14.19 -14.63 -9.71
N TRP A 182 13.57 -13.50 -9.38
CA TRP A 182 12.55 -12.89 -10.24
C TRP A 182 13.29 -12.24 -11.40
N SER A 183 13.04 -12.71 -12.62
CA SER A 183 13.69 -12.21 -13.84
C SER A 183 13.55 -10.70 -14.02
N THR A 184 12.49 -10.10 -13.45
CA THR A 184 12.16 -8.65 -13.52
C THR A 184 11.68 -8.10 -12.17
N ALA A 185 12.36 -8.45 -11.07
CA ALA A 185 11.97 -8.00 -9.72
C ALA A 185 11.90 -6.46 -9.58
N GLY A 186 12.54 -5.68 -10.45
CA GLY A 186 12.48 -4.22 -10.45
C GLY A 186 11.09 -3.64 -10.70
N HIS A 187 10.15 -4.41 -11.24
CA HIS A 187 8.74 -4.04 -11.35
C HIS A 187 8.04 -3.93 -9.99
N LEU A 188 8.54 -4.60 -8.94
CA LEU A 188 8.04 -4.42 -7.58
C LEU A 188 8.35 -3.06 -6.97
N VAL A 189 9.40 -2.39 -7.46
CA VAL A 189 9.83 -1.08 -6.96
C VAL A 189 8.89 -0.02 -7.52
N PRO A 190 8.03 0.61 -6.68
CA PRO A 190 7.06 1.58 -7.16
C PRO A 190 7.74 2.80 -7.78
N PRO A 191 7.05 3.55 -8.64
CA PRO A 191 7.49 4.87 -9.07
C PRO A 191 7.72 5.82 -7.87
N PRO A 192 8.69 6.75 -7.94
CA PRO A 192 9.00 7.64 -6.82
C PRO A 192 7.80 8.44 -6.33
N THR A 193 6.98 8.98 -7.22
CA THR A 193 5.82 9.79 -6.83
C THR A 193 4.83 8.97 -6.01
N LEU A 194 4.53 7.72 -6.42
CA LEU A 194 3.67 6.83 -5.66
C LEU A 194 4.28 6.48 -4.30
N MET A 195 5.57 6.12 -4.26
CA MET A 195 6.22 5.74 -3.01
C MET A 195 6.22 6.89 -2.00
N TYR A 196 6.59 8.10 -2.42
CA TYR A 196 6.61 9.26 -1.52
C TYR A 196 5.21 9.72 -1.12
N GLN A 197 4.22 9.61 -2.00
CA GLN A 197 2.81 9.85 -1.65
C GLN A 197 2.29 8.90 -0.56
N LEU A 198 2.81 7.68 -0.49
CA LEU A 198 2.50 6.73 0.58
C LEU A 198 3.23 7.10 1.88
N ILE A 199 4.52 7.46 1.81
CA ILE A 199 5.35 7.84 2.98
C ILE A 199 4.84 9.14 3.62
N VAL A 200 4.48 10.15 2.83
CA VAL A 200 4.00 11.45 3.35
C VAL A 200 2.49 11.44 3.65
N SER A 201 1.85 10.27 3.65
CA SER A 201 0.44 10.16 3.98
C SER A 201 0.16 10.72 5.37
N THR A 202 -1.04 11.28 5.57
CA THR A 202 -1.56 11.71 6.87
C THR A 202 -2.30 10.60 7.61
N ASN A 203 -2.39 9.40 7.01
CA ASN A 203 -2.94 8.23 7.67
C ASN A 203 -1.81 7.31 8.16
N PRO A 204 -1.74 7.00 9.46
CA PRO A 204 -0.64 6.22 10.03
C PRO A 204 -0.58 4.78 9.55
N LEU A 205 -1.72 4.18 9.17
CA LEU A 205 -1.73 2.83 8.60
C LEU A 205 -1.09 2.80 7.20
N ILE A 206 -1.37 3.81 6.38
CA ILE A 206 -0.75 3.94 5.06
C ILE A 206 0.76 4.11 5.20
N LEU A 207 1.20 5.04 6.06
CA LEU A 207 2.61 5.25 6.35
C LEU A 207 3.27 3.93 6.81
N SER A 208 2.70 3.26 7.81
CA SER A 208 3.27 2.04 8.36
C SER A 208 3.37 0.92 7.34
N GLU A 209 2.31 0.66 6.55
CA GLU A 209 2.33 -0.39 5.53
C GLU A 209 3.27 -0.06 4.37
N ALA A 210 3.43 1.22 4.01
CA ALA A 210 4.39 1.64 3.00
C ALA A 210 5.83 1.33 3.44
N LEU A 211 6.17 1.63 4.70
CA LEU A 211 7.46 1.29 5.27
C LEU A 211 7.66 -0.23 5.40
N GLY A 212 6.60 -0.97 5.75
CA GLY A 212 6.61 -2.43 5.73
C GLY A 212 6.84 -3.00 4.32
N TYR A 213 6.31 -2.36 3.29
CA TYR A 213 6.58 -2.72 1.90
C TYR A 213 8.03 -2.45 1.52
N LEU A 214 8.67 -1.38 2.02
CA LEU A 214 10.11 -1.17 1.83
C LEU A 214 10.97 -2.28 2.47
N VAL A 215 10.57 -2.78 3.64
CA VAL A 215 11.24 -3.94 4.27
C VAL A 215 11.15 -5.16 3.38
N PHE A 216 9.98 -5.42 2.80
CA PHE A 216 9.80 -6.49 1.81
C PHE A 216 10.71 -6.27 0.59
N LEU A 217 10.75 -5.08 0.00
CA LEU A 217 11.64 -4.79 -1.13
C LEU A 217 13.14 -4.97 -0.79
N LYS A 218 13.53 -4.75 0.47
CA LYS A 218 14.89 -5.01 0.97
C LYS A 218 15.21 -6.50 0.97
N SER A 219 14.24 -7.38 1.23
CA SER A 219 14.41 -8.83 1.15
C SER A 219 14.44 -9.38 -0.28
N VAL A 220 13.91 -8.63 -1.26
CA VAL A 220 13.90 -9.04 -2.66
C VAL A 220 15.30 -8.90 -3.28
N GLN A 221 15.78 -9.97 -3.90
CA GLN A 221 17.00 -9.95 -4.70
C GLN A 221 16.70 -9.36 -6.08
N LEU A 222 17.34 -8.25 -6.40
CA LEU A 222 17.22 -7.60 -7.71
C LEU A 222 18.34 -8.13 -8.63
N PRO A 223 18.02 -8.62 -9.84
CA PRO A 223 19.00 -9.12 -10.78
C PRO A 223 20.08 -8.10 -11.15
N ASP A 224 21.22 -8.62 -11.63
CA ASP A 224 22.27 -7.79 -12.23
C ASP A 224 21.77 -7.20 -13.55
N GLY A 225 21.85 -5.88 -13.69
CA GLY A 225 21.25 -5.11 -14.79
C GLY A 225 20.18 -4.11 -14.37
N GLU A 226 19.60 -4.23 -13.17
CA GLU A 226 18.56 -3.32 -12.65
C GLU A 226 19.12 -2.23 -11.70
N GLU A 227 20.29 -1.67 -12.01
CA GLU A 227 20.99 -0.73 -11.11
C GLU A 227 20.17 0.51 -10.75
N ILE A 228 19.34 1.02 -11.66
CA ILE A 228 18.43 2.15 -11.39
C ILE A 228 17.42 1.78 -10.30
N LYS A 229 16.83 0.58 -10.36
CA LYS A 229 15.84 0.11 -9.38
C LYS A 229 16.49 -0.20 -8.04
N LYS A 230 17.69 -0.79 -8.04
CA LYS A 230 18.52 -0.98 -6.83
C LYS A 230 18.80 0.37 -6.15
N ARG A 231 19.20 1.39 -6.92
CA ARG A 231 19.42 2.75 -6.43
C ARG A 231 18.15 3.38 -5.86
N LEU A 232 17.02 3.28 -6.56
CA LEU A 232 15.72 3.79 -6.08
C LEU A 232 15.30 3.15 -4.76
N ARG A 233 15.44 1.83 -4.62
CA ARG A 233 15.16 1.14 -3.35
C ARG A 233 16.01 1.69 -2.21
N SER A 234 17.33 1.80 -2.39
CA SER A 234 18.24 2.33 -1.38
C SER A 234 17.90 3.77 -1.00
N LEU A 235 17.50 4.58 -1.99
CA LEU A 235 17.07 5.97 -1.82
C LEU A 235 15.76 6.07 -1.02
N TYR A 236 14.75 5.24 -1.32
CA TYR A 236 13.50 5.21 -0.53
C TYR A 236 13.74 4.84 0.93
N ILE A 237 14.61 3.86 1.19
CA ILE A 237 14.96 3.46 2.56
C ILE A 237 15.64 4.62 3.28
N MET A 238 16.67 5.23 2.69
CA MET A 238 17.42 6.31 3.34
C MET A 238 16.55 7.54 3.59
N ASP A 239 15.77 7.98 2.59
CA ASP A 239 14.86 9.11 2.75
C ASP A 239 13.79 8.83 3.82
N SER A 240 13.25 7.60 3.88
CA SER A 240 12.26 7.23 4.90
C SER A 240 12.85 7.24 6.31
N LEU A 241 14.08 6.75 6.50
CA LEU A 241 14.77 6.81 7.79
C LEU A 241 15.07 8.25 8.22
N ASN A 242 15.50 9.07 7.26
CA ASN A 242 15.76 10.49 7.48
C ASN A 242 14.47 11.26 7.83
N PHE A 243 13.38 10.94 7.13
CA PHE A 243 12.06 11.54 7.34
C PHE A 243 11.46 11.15 8.70
N VAL A 244 11.36 9.86 8.99
CA VAL A 244 10.57 9.37 10.15
C VAL A 244 11.37 9.32 11.44
N TRP A 245 12.68 9.03 11.41
CA TRP A 245 13.43 8.81 12.65
C TRP A 245 14.49 9.88 12.92
N ARG A 246 15.32 10.20 11.94
CA ARG A 246 16.52 11.03 12.15
C ARG A 246 16.23 12.53 12.19
N GLU A 247 15.00 12.94 11.93
CA GLU A 247 14.61 14.37 11.92
C GLU A 247 15.47 15.19 10.94
N MET A 248 15.80 14.55 9.81
CA MET A 248 16.51 15.11 8.67
C MET A 248 15.61 15.03 7.44
N ALA A 249 14.32 15.32 7.62
CA ALA A 249 13.34 15.29 6.55
C ALA A 249 13.79 16.19 5.40
N LEU A 250 13.64 15.67 4.17
CA LEU A 250 13.95 16.37 2.93
C LEU A 250 15.43 16.79 2.76
N ASN A 251 16.32 16.31 3.63
CA ASN A 251 17.74 16.64 3.53
C ASN A 251 18.44 15.88 2.38
N LYS A 252 19.40 16.53 1.74
CA LYS A 252 20.23 15.97 0.67
C LYS A 252 21.68 15.91 1.15
N ASP A 253 22.12 14.72 1.52
CA ASP A 253 23.49 14.51 1.98
C ASP A 253 24.38 14.02 0.83
N ILE A 254 25.41 14.82 0.50
CA ILE A 254 26.39 14.51 -0.53
C ILE A 254 27.10 13.19 -0.18
N GLY A 255 27.17 12.26 -1.14
CA GLY A 255 27.79 10.95 -0.95
C GLY A 255 26.89 9.89 -0.30
N THR A 256 25.60 10.20 -0.06
CA THR A 256 24.60 9.23 0.40
C THR A 256 23.50 9.00 -0.66
N PHE A 257 22.64 8.02 -0.44
CA PHE A 257 21.43 7.83 -1.26
C PHE A 257 20.29 8.79 -0.90
N SER A 258 20.45 9.65 0.11
CA SER A 258 19.43 10.63 0.50
C SER A 258 19.29 11.70 -0.58
N GLN A 259 18.09 11.91 -1.09
CA GLN A 259 17.81 12.91 -2.13
C GLN A 259 16.63 13.80 -1.76
N GLY A 260 16.24 13.84 -0.49
CA GLY A 260 15.21 14.74 0.01
C GLY A 260 13.86 14.50 -0.67
N MET A 261 13.51 13.24 -0.89
CA MET A 261 12.32 12.82 -1.64
C MET A 261 12.27 13.29 -3.11
N LEU A 262 13.44 13.55 -3.71
CA LEU A 262 13.59 14.06 -5.07
C LEU A 262 12.95 15.43 -5.30
N LEU A 263 12.72 16.20 -4.23
CA LEU A 263 12.24 17.57 -4.33
C LEU A 263 13.38 18.49 -4.78
N ASP A 264 13.03 19.53 -5.53
CA ASP A 264 13.99 20.53 -5.99
C ASP A 264 14.51 21.40 -4.83
N ASP A 265 15.79 21.79 -4.87
CA ASP A 265 16.41 22.56 -3.78
C ASP A 265 15.84 23.97 -3.67
N GLU A 266 15.54 24.62 -4.80
CA GLU A 266 14.92 25.94 -4.80
C GLU A 266 13.51 25.87 -4.21
N PHE A 267 12.78 24.80 -4.49
CA PHE A 267 11.49 24.53 -3.86
C PHE A 267 11.63 24.37 -2.34
N LEU A 268 12.57 23.55 -1.86
CA LEU A 268 12.79 23.33 -0.43
C LEU A 268 13.19 24.61 0.30
N GLN A 269 14.03 25.46 -0.31
CA GLN A 269 14.41 26.76 0.24
C GLN A 269 13.20 27.69 0.39
N LYS A 270 12.36 27.76 -0.66
CA LYS A 270 11.12 28.57 -0.61
C LYS A 270 10.16 28.07 0.46
N VAL A 271 10.02 26.75 0.60
CA VAL A 271 9.17 26.15 1.63
C VAL A 271 9.71 26.43 3.04
N ALA A 272 11.03 26.30 3.24
CA ALA A 272 11.66 26.58 4.53
C ALA A 272 11.50 28.04 4.96
N GLY A 273 11.43 28.98 4.01
CA GLY A 273 11.19 30.40 4.25
C GLY A 273 9.73 30.77 4.57
N LEU A 274 8.81 29.81 4.58
CA LEU A 274 7.43 30.08 4.93
C LEU A 274 7.26 30.24 6.45
N ASN A 275 6.46 31.22 6.84
CA ASN A 275 6.25 31.64 8.23
C ASN A 275 5.92 30.47 9.19
N PHE A 276 5.20 29.44 8.75
CA PHE A 276 4.86 28.31 9.61
C PHE A 276 6.08 27.50 10.08
N PHE A 277 7.20 27.49 9.34
CA PHE A 277 8.45 26.86 9.76
C PHE A 277 9.43 27.83 10.43
N SER A 278 9.19 29.14 10.32
CA SER A 278 10.12 30.17 10.82
C SER A 278 9.68 30.78 12.16
N TYR A 279 8.40 30.69 12.53
CA TYR A 279 7.85 31.39 13.71
C TYR A 279 7.88 30.58 15.01
N SER A 280 8.03 29.24 14.95
CA SER A 280 8.07 28.41 16.16
C SER A 280 9.18 27.36 16.07
N ASN A 281 9.87 27.11 17.18
CA ASN A 281 10.82 26.00 17.29
C ASN A 281 10.13 24.63 17.35
N LEU A 282 8.80 24.60 17.45
CA LEU A 282 8.01 23.36 17.54
C LEU A 282 7.91 22.64 16.19
N LEU A 283 7.89 23.38 15.08
CA LEU A 283 7.77 22.81 13.75
C LEU A 283 8.84 23.38 12.82
N GLN A 284 9.74 22.52 12.38
CA GLN A 284 10.78 22.85 11.41
C GLN A 284 10.63 21.94 10.21
N LEU A 285 11.05 22.40 9.03
CA LEU A 285 10.96 21.60 7.81
C LEU A 285 11.70 20.25 7.95
N LYS A 286 12.83 20.23 8.67
CA LYS A 286 13.61 19.02 8.94
C LYS A 286 12.92 18.04 9.91
N THR A 287 12.03 18.52 10.80
CA THR A 287 11.35 17.68 11.80
C THR A 287 9.92 17.30 11.40
N VAL A 288 9.32 17.91 10.38
CA VAL A 288 7.90 17.72 10.00
C VAL A 288 7.50 16.25 9.76
N GLY A 289 8.45 15.41 9.35
CA GLY A 289 8.23 13.98 9.12
C GLY A 289 8.53 13.07 10.31
N GLY A 290 9.18 13.61 11.36
CA GLY A 290 9.73 12.86 12.48
C GLY A 290 8.64 12.18 13.29
N LEU A 291 8.95 11.03 13.90
CA LEU A 291 7.98 10.13 14.55
C LEU A 291 6.94 10.84 15.42
N VAL A 292 7.36 11.86 16.17
CA VAL A 292 6.52 12.57 17.15
C VAL A 292 5.89 13.85 16.58
N GLN A 293 6.43 14.43 15.49
CA GLN A 293 5.85 15.60 14.81
C GLN A 293 5.08 15.24 13.53
N ASN A 294 5.16 13.99 13.07
CA ASN A 294 4.56 13.54 11.81
C ASN A 294 3.04 13.71 11.87
N PRO A 295 2.39 14.35 10.88
CA PRO A 295 0.95 14.54 10.86
C PRO A 295 0.11 13.26 11.01
N SER A 296 0.66 12.10 10.63
CA SER A 296 0.01 10.80 10.82
C SER A 296 0.06 10.29 12.25
N LEU A 297 1.10 10.63 13.02
CA LEU A 297 1.45 9.96 14.27
C LEU A 297 1.50 10.90 15.47
N ALA A 298 1.56 12.22 15.26
CA ALA A 298 1.84 13.20 16.31
C ALA A 298 0.89 13.08 17.50
N TYR A 299 -0.41 12.95 17.24
CA TYR A 299 -1.40 12.79 18.31
C TYR A 299 -1.25 11.45 19.03
N THR A 300 -1.15 10.34 18.30
CA THR A 300 -0.93 9.01 18.87
C THR A 300 0.35 8.97 19.72
N CYS A 301 1.43 9.57 19.25
CA CYS A 301 2.68 9.67 19.98
C CYS A 301 2.54 10.52 21.25
N ALA A 302 1.81 11.63 21.20
CA ALA A 302 1.53 12.44 22.40
C ALA A 302 0.70 11.65 23.43
N GLU A 303 -0.33 10.91 23.00
CA GLU A 303 -1.09 10.03 23.89
C GLU A 303 -0.22 8.94 24.52
N LEU A 304 0.67 8.34 23.75
CA LEU A 304 1.61 7.35 24.26
C LEU A 304 2.60 7.96 25.28
N VAL A 305 3.06 9.21 25.08
CA VAL A 305 3.87 9.93 26.08
C VAL A 305 3.07 10.15 27.34
N TRP A 306 1.82 10.62 27.22
CA TRP A 306 0.94 10.80 28.38
C TRP A 306 0.71 9.52 29.15
N MET A 307 0.57 8.38 28.47
CA MET A 307 0.49 7.09 29.15
C MET A 307 1.78 6.69 29.87
N LEU A 308 2.95 7.15 29.43
CA LEU A 308 4.21 6.94 30.15
C LEU A 308 4.27 7.83 31.39
N GLU A 309 3.82 9.08 31.29
CA GLU A 309 3.71 10.01 32.41
C GLU A 309 2.74 9.48 33.47
N ASP A 310 1.53 9.08 33.06
CA ASP A 310 0.47 8.58 33.96
C ASP A 310 0.88 7.28 34.68
N LYS A 311 1.83 6.50 34.14
CA LYS A 311 2.39 5.29 34.76
C LYS A 311 3.54 5.57 35.72
N THR A 312 4.13 6.76 35.65
CA THR A 312 5.30 7.13 36.45
C THR A 312 4.84 7.88 37.69
N GLU A 313 5.18 7.38 38.87
CA GLU A 313 4.83 8.06 40.12
C GLU A 313 5.62 9.38 40.27
N GLY A 314 4.97 10.40 40.83
CA GLY A 314 5.63 11.67 41.16
C GLY A 314 5.79 12.65 39.99
N ILE A 315 5.18 12.40 38.83
CA ILE A 315 5.13 13.38 37.74
C ILE A 315 4.34 14.61 38.18
N THR A 316 4.96 15.80 38.12
CA THR A 316 4.32 17.06 38.53
C THR A 316 3.74 17.84 37.35
N THR A 317 4.25 17.62 36.14
CA THR A 317 3.90 18.37 34.93
C THR A 317 3.69 17.42 33.76
N ARG A 318 2.60 17.64 33.00
CA ARG A 318 2.26 16.88 31.79
C ARG A 318 2.74 17.64 30.55
N HIS A 319 3.42 16.97 29.62
CA HIS A 319 3.87 17.65 28.40
C HIS A 319 2.68 17.97 27.47
N PRO A 320 2.56 19.19 26.92
CA PRO A 320 1.33 19.65 26.24
C PRO A 320 1.11 19.11 24.81
N GLY A 321 2.07 18.40 24.21
CA GLY A 321 1.93 17.94 22.84
C GLY A 321 3.14 17.18 22.29
N PRO A 322 3.39 17.24 20.96
CA PRO A 322 4.56 16.63 20.35
C PRO A 322 5.85 17.05 21.06
N ILE A 323 6.59 16.07 21.58
CA ILE A 323 7.87 16.32 22.23
C ILE A 323 8.94 16.67 21.20
N SER A 324 9.85 17.55 21.57
CA SER A 324 11.13 17.80 20.90
C SER A 324 12.29 17.53 21.87
N GLU A 325 13.50 17.35 21.34
CA GLU A 325 14.70 17.20 22.17
C GLU A 325 14.86 18.38 23.15
N ASP A 326 14.63 19.61 22.68
CA ASP A 326 14.70 20.83 23.49
C ASP A 326 13.64 20.84 24.60
N SER A 327 12.38 20.51 24.28
CA SER A 327 11.29 20.48 25.28
C SER A 327 11.54 19.43 26.35
N VAL A 328 12.12 18.29 25.97
CA VAL A 328 12.46 17.20 26.90
C VAL A 328 13.62 17.61 27.80
N ALA A 329 14.63 18.29 27.25
CA ALA A 329 15.73 18.82 28.04
C ALA A 329 15.23 19.87 29.05
N GLN A 330 14.36 20.79 28.63
CA GLN A 330 13.78 21.82 29.50
C GLN A 330 13.04 21.22 30.69
N LEU A 331 12.10 20.29 30.45
CA LEU A 331 11.34 19.64 31.52
C LEU A 331 12.21 18.83 32.50
N ARG A 332 13.37 18.34 32.06
CA ARG A 332 14.30 17.60 32.92
C ARG A 332 15.21 18.50 33.74
N HIS A 333 15.41 19.75 33.33
CA HIS A 333 16.33 20.69 33.97
C HIS A 333 15.64 21.73 34.86
N GLU A 334 14.31 21.87 34.77
CA GLU A 334 13.55 22.76 35.65
C GLU A 334 13.45 22.19 37.06
N LEU A 335 13.96 22.94 38.05
CA LEU A 335 14.08 22.52 39.45
C LEU A 335 12.74 22.18 40.12
N ASP A 336 11.66 22.80 39.67
CA ASP A 336 10.31 22.62 40.21
C ASP A 336 9.53 21.49 39.52
N ASN A 337 10.11 20.87 38.48
CA ASN A 337 9.45 19.84 37.69
C ASN A 337 10.07 18.46 37.91
N THR A 338 9.25 17.51 38.35
CA THR A 338 9.58 16.09 38.30
C THR A 338 8.90 15.51 37.07
N TRP A 339 9.70 15.05 36.12
CA TRP A 339 9.22 14.46 34.87
C TRP A 339 9.91 13.11 34.58
N LEU A 340 9.65 12.52 33.42
CA LEU A 340 10.23 11.25 33.00
C LEU A 340 11.76 11.31 33.02
N SER A 341 12.40 10.35 33.69
CA SER A 341 13.87 10.24 33.78
C SER A 341 14.52 9.67 32.51
N MET A 342 13.84 9.74 31.37
CA MET A 342 14.24 9.15 30.10
C MET A 342 14.88 10.20 29.18
N SER A 343 15.85 9.80 28.36
CA SER A 343 16.33 10.66 27.28
C SER A 343 15.28 10.78 26.16
N TYR A 344 15.34 11.83 25.35
CA TYR A 344 14.47 11.97 24.16
C TYR A 344 14.51 10.72 23.27
N TYR A 345 15.72 10.16 23.10
CA TYR A 345 15.94 8.94 22.34
C TYR A 345 15.26 7.71 22.96
N ASP A 346 15.33 7.56 24.28
CA ASP A 346 14.70 6.43 24.98
C ASP A 346 13.18 6.56 24.97
N ILE A 347 12.64 7.78 25.08
CA ILE A 347 11.21 8.03 24.92
C ILE A 347 10.79 7.58 23.51
N LYS A 348 11.46 8.06 22.44
CA LYS A 348 11.15 7.64 21.06
C LYS A 348 11.23 6.12 20.87
N ALA A 349 12.19 5.44 21.48
CA ALA A 349 12.29 3.98 21.42
C ALA A 349 11.11 3.29 22.14
N SER A 350 10.66 3.82 23.27
CA SER A 350 9.47 3.34 24.00
C SER A 350 8.17 3.56 23.20
N LEU A 351 8.03 4.73 22.58
CA LEU A 351 6.92 5.04 21.67
C LEU A 351 6.89 4.06 20.50
N LEU A 352 8.05 3.76 19.90
CA LEU A 352 8.14 2.81 18.80
C LEU A 352 7.71 1.39 19.20
N ASN A 353 8.10 0.91 20.40
CA ASN A 353 7.62 -0.38 20.92
C ASN A 353 6.10 -0.38 21.15
N SER A 354 5.56 0.73 21.67
CA SER A 354 4.11 0.89 21.87
C SER A 354 3.37 0.88 20.53
N LEU A 355 3.90 1.55 19.50
CA LEU A 355 3.35 1.52 18.14
C LEU A 355 3.39 0.12 17.51
N ASP A 356 4.43 -0.67 17.76
CA ASP A 356 4.50 -2.08 17.31
C ASP A 356 3.37 -2.90 17.94
N SER A 357 3.10 -2.69 19.25
CA SER A 357 2.00 -3.36 19.96
C SER A 357 0.61 -2.96 19.47
N LEU A 358 0.45 -1.73 18.96
CA LEU A 358 -0.78 -1.23 18.35
C LEU A 358 -0.97 -1.70 16.89
N GLY A 359 -0.03 -2.48 16.34
CA GLY A 359 -0.12 -3.04 15.00
C GLY A 359 0.50 -2.19 13.90
N TYR A 360 1.25 -1.13 14.23
CA TYR A 360 2.04 -0.37 13.25
C TYR A 360 3.36 -1.09 12.93
N THR A 361 3.26 -2.37 12.56
CA THR A 361 4.41 -3.27 12.45
C THR A 361 5.37 -2.88 11.33
N GLY A 362 4.88 -2.40 10.19
CA GLY A 362 5.74 -2.05 9.04
C GLY A 362 6.68 -0.88 9.32
N LEU A 363 6.21 0.15 10.02
CA LEU A 363 7.04 1.23 10.56
C LEU A 363 8.14 0.68 11.47
N CYS A 364 7.76 -0.17 12.42
CA CYS A 364 8.68 -0.73 13.41
C CYS A 364 9.70 -1.68 12.79
N ASP A 365 9.27 -2.54 11.85
CA ASP A 365 10.12 -3.47 11.12
C ASP A 365 11.21 -2.73 10.35
N LEU A 366 10.88 -1.60 9.71
CA LEU A 366 11.88 -0.81 8.99
C LEU A 366 12.89 -0.17 9.94
N LEU A 367 12.41 0.48 11.00
CA LEU A 367 13.25 1.24 11.93
C LEU A 367 14.16 0.32 12.74
N PHE A 368 13.61 -0.72 13.39
CA PHE A 368 14.41 -1.69 14.13
C PHE A 368 15.34 -2.50 13.22
N GLY A 369 14.89 -2.84 12.00
CA GLY A 369 15.67 -3.63 11.04
C GLY A 369 16.73 -2.86 10.25
N SER A 370 16.76 -1.52 10.33
CA SER A 370 17.68 -0.70 9.53
C SER A 370 18.58 0.23 10.35
N LEU A 371 18.21 0.54 11.59
CA LEU A 371 19.00 1.42 12.47
C LEU A 371 19.71 0.60 13.54
N LYS A 372 21.04 0.47 13.40
CA LYS A 372 21.89 -0.26 14.37
C LYS A 372 21.64 0.14 15.83
N PRO A 373 21.49 1.43 16.19
CA PRO A 373 21.23 1.83 17.57
C PRO A 373 19.90 1.30 18.16
N LEU A 374 18.93 0.96 17.30
CA LEU A 374 17.63 0.44 17.71
C LEU A 374 17.55 -1.09 17.70
N ALA A 375 18.48 -1.79 17.04
CA ALA A 375 18.35 -3.22 16.76
C ALA A 375 18.04 -4.09 18.00
N ASN A 376 18.59 -3.73 19.16
CA ASN A 376 18.41 -4.47 20.42
C ASN A 376 17.36 -3.86 21.36
N LYS A 377 16.60 -2.84 20.90
CA LYS A 377 15.59 -2.14 21.72
C LYS A 377 14.16 -2.60 21.46
N ARG A 378 13.95 -3.57 20.55
CA ARG A 378 12.61 -4.09 20.22
C ARG A 378 12.16 -5.15 21.23
N LEU A 379 10.96 -4.98 21.79
CA LEU A 379 10.43 -5.81 22.87
C LEU A 379 9.45 -6.91 22.42
N ARG A 380 9.50 -7.38 21.15
CA ARG A 380 8.57 -8.42 20.66
C ARG A 380 8.69 -9.70 21.48
N GLY A 381 7.62 -10.07 22.20
CA GLY A 381 7.50 -11.35 22.92
C GLY A 381 7.82 -11.31 24.42
N GLN A 382 7.76 -10.14 25.06
CA GLN A 382 7.64 -10.02 26.52
C GLN A 382 6.19 -9.80 26.95
#